data_AF-A0A0S7WP24-F1
#
_entry.id   AF-A0A0S7WP24-F1
#
_cell.length_a   1.000
_cell.length_b   1.000
_cell.length_c   1.000
_cell.angle_alpha   90.00
_cell.angle_beta   90.00
_cell.angle_gamma   90.00
#
_symmetry.space_group_name_H-M   'P 1'
#
loop_
_entity.id
_entity.type
_entity.pdbx_description
1 polymer ?
#
loop_
_entity_poly.entity_id
_entity_poly.type
_entity_poly.pdbx_seq_one_letter_code
_entity_poly.pdbx_strand_id
1 'polypeptide(L)' 'MENDNKKKTPIREGSEKVKFEIYGEEMLEKEVKLSGNSGRVYLPPDWVGRHVKIVRTD' A
#
# COMPACT_ATOMS: atom_id res chain seq x y z
N MET A 1 12.01 32.08 31.01
CA MET A 1 12.32 31.60 29.65
C MET A 1 12.56 30.12 29.78
N GLU A 2 11.51 29.34 29.60
CA GLU A 2 11.50 27.90 29.87
C GLU A 2 11.43 27.21 28.51
N ASN A 3 12.53 26.54 28.14
CA ASN A 3 12.76 26.07 26.79
C ASN A 3 11.95 24.80 26.52
N ASP A 4 11.05 24.92 25.54
CA ASP A 4 10.30 23.84 24.91
C ASP A 4 11.24 22.72 24.40
N ASN A 5 11.40 21.66 25.20
CA ASN A 5 12.06 20.45 24.73
C ASN A 5 11.06 19.53 24.03
N LYS A 6 10.61 19.98 22.85
CA LYS A 6 9.85 19.15 21.92
C LYS A 6 10.82 18.09 21.37
N LYS A 7 10.79 16.88 21.93
CA LYS A 7 11.48 15.69 21.40
C LYS A 7 11.10 15.52 19.91
N LYS A 8 11.94 16.03 19.01
CA LYS A 8 11.92 15.67 17.59
C LYS A 8 12.47 14.25 17.51
N THR A 9 11.58 13.27 17.41
CA THR A 9 11.93 11.92 17.00
C THR A 9 12.66 12.03 15.66
N PRO A 10 13.86 11.44 15.50
CA PRO A 10 14.58 11.53 14.24
C PRO A 10 13.77 10.81 13.17
N ILE A 11 13.37 11.58 12.16
CA ILE A 11 12.82 11.06 10.91
C ILE A 11 13.95 10.18 10.35
N ARG A 12 13.73 8.87 10.25
CA ARG A 12 14.69 7.97 9.59
C ARG A 12 14.69 8.31 8.11
N GLU A 13 15.57 9.22 7.71
CA GLU A 13 15.94 9.43 6.31
C GLU A 13 16.55 8.13 5.80
N GLY A 14 15.75 7.40 5.00
CA GLY A 14 16.14 6.10 4.46
C GLY A 14 15.16 4.99 4.83
N SER A 15 13.89 5.13 4.45
CA SER A 15 13.18 3.92 4.06
C SER A 15 13.88 3.42 2.79
N GLU A 16 14.78 2.46 2.93
CA GLU A 16 15.36 1.77 1.78
C GLU A 16 14.22 1.40 0.82
N LYS A 17 14.34 1.82 -0.45
CA LYS A 17 13.35 1.47 -1.46
C LYS A 17 13.35 -0.04 -1.61
N VAL A 18 12.30 -0.70 -1.13
CA VAL A 18 12.15 -2.14 -1.27
C VAL A 18 11.63 -2.45 -2.67
N LYS A 19 12.35 -3.32 -3.40
CA LYS A 19 11.89 -3.85 -4.68
C LYS A 19 11.12 -5.14 -4.42
N PHE A 20 9.90 -5.23 -4.95
CA PHE A 20 9.15 -6.47 -5.03
C PHE A 20 9.21 -6.98 -6.47
N GLU A 21 9.51 -8.28 -6.65
CA GLU A 21 9.43 -8.97 -7.94
C GLU A 21 8.33 -10.03 -7.86
N ILE A 22 7.40 -9.99 -8.80
CA ILE A 22 6.22 -10.87 -8.83
C ILE A 22 6.04 -11.35 -10.26
N TYR A 23 5.80 -12.64 -10.43
CA TYR A 23 5.37 -13.25 -11.68
C TYR A 23 3.85 -13.38 -11.68
N GLY A 24 3.20 -12.99 -12.76
CA GLY A 24 1.75 -13.07 -12.94
C GLY A 24 1.40 -13.00 -14.43
N GLU A 25 0.17 -13.40 -14.76
CA GLU A 25 -0.32 -13.38 -16.14
C GLU A 25 -0.74 -11.96 -16.57
N GLU A 26 -1.32 -11.19 -15.65
CA GLU A 26 -1.85 -9.85 -15.89
C GLU A 26 -1.67 -8.96 -14.65
N MET A 27 -1.48 -7.64 -14.85
CA MET A 27 -1.39 -6.63 -13.79
C MET A 27 -2.40 -5.50 -14.05
N LEU A 28 -3.08 -5.06 -12.99
CA LEU A 28 -4.09 -4.01 -13.05
C LEU A 28 -3.86 -3.01 -11.91
N GLU A 29 -3.85 -1.72 -12.23
CA GLU A 29 -3.74 -0.64 -11.26
C GLU A 29 -5.12 -0.02 -11.02
N LYS A 30 -5.55 0.02 -9.75
CA LYS A 30 -6.82 0.62 -9.35
C LYS A 30 -6.69 1.32 -8.01
N GLU A 31 -7.43 2.43 -7.88
CA GLU A 31 -7.59 3.11 -6.60
C GLU A 31 -8.53 2.31 -5.68
N VAL A 32 -8.13 2.14 -4.42
CA VAL A 32 -8.97 1.51 -3.40
C VAL A 32 -10.12 2.46 -3.05
N LYS A 33 -11.36 1.98 -3.12
CA LYS A 33 -12.55 2.76 -2.73
C LYS A 33 -13.05 2.34 -1.36
N LEU A 34 -13.60 3.28 -0.60
CA LEU A 34 -14.20 3.01 0.71
C LEU A 34 -15.45 2.11 0.59
N SER A 35 -15.57 1.15 1.50
CA SER A 35 -16.70 0.25 1.63
C SER A 35 -16.90 -0.10 3.10
N GLY A 36 -17.81 0.61 3.77
CA GLY A 36 -18.00 0.47 5.22
C GLY A 36 -16.73 0.86 5.98
N ASN A 37 -16.20 -0.07 6.78
CA ASN A 37 -14.95 0.06 7.53
C ASN A 37 -13.72 -0.51 6.79
N SER A 38 -13.84 -0.80 5.49
CA SER A 38 -12.81 -1.46 4.68
C SER A 38 -12.61 -0.79 3.32
N GLY A 39 -11.50 -1.11 2.66
CA GLY A 39 -11.26 -0.75 1.26
C GLY A 39 -11.67 -1.89 0.32
N ARG A 40 -12.25 -1.56 -0.84
CA ARG A 40 -12.58 -2.53 -1.90
C ARG A 40 -11.95 -2.15 -3.23
N VAL A 41 -11.57 -3.16 -4.00
CA VAL A 41 -11.16 -3.07 -5.40
C VAL A 41 -11.98 -4.09 -6.18
N TYR A 42 -12.59 -3.66 -7.29
CA TYR A 42 -13.33 -4.56 -8.19
C TYR A 42 -12.40 -5.09 -9.28
N LEU A 43 -12.21 -6.41 -9.28
CA LEU A 43 -11.41 -7.14 -10.25
C LEU A 43 -12.29 -7.64 -11.42
N PRO A 44 -11.71 -7.96 -12.58
CA PRO A 44 -12.43 -8.59 -13.69
C PRO A 44 -13.21 -9.85 -13.26
N PRO A 45 -14.43 -10.11 -13.76
CA PRO A 45 -15.24 -11.27 -13.36
C PRO A 45 -14.59 -12.63 -13.63
N ASP A 46 -13.78 -12.72 -14.68
CA ASP A 46 -13.01 -13.91 -15.07
C ASP A 46 -11.88 -14.25 -14.07
N TRP A 47 -11.53 -13.32 -13.17
CA TRP A 47 -10.60 -13.57 -12.07
C TRP A 47 -11.27 -14.23 -10.86
N VAL A 48 -12.59 -14.41 -10.85
CA VAL A 48 -13.28 -15.12 -9.76
C VAL A 48 -12.72 -16.54 -9.63
N GLY A 49 -12.29 -16.91 -8.42
CA GLY A 49 -11.65 -18.19 -8.13
C GLY A 49 -10.15 -18.26 -8.46
N ARG A 50 -9.55 -17.17 -8.97
CA ARG A 50 -8.09 -17.07 -9.20
C ARG A 50 -7.37 -16.59 -7.95
N HIS A 51 -6.10 -16.97 -7.83
CA HIS A 51 -5.21 -16.49 -6.78
C HIS A 51 -4.58 -15.17 -7.20
N VAL A 52 -4.84 -14.11 -6.42
CA VAL A 52 -4.35 -12.76 -6.71
C VAL A 52 -3.45 -12.25 -5.58
N LYS A 53 -2.48 -11.41 -5.94
CA LYS A 53 -1.63 -10.67 -4.99
C LYS A 53 -1.87 -9.17 -5.18
N ILE A 54 -2.07 -8.44 -4.08
CA ILE A 54 -2.23 -6.98 -4.09
C ILE A 54 -1.02 -6.37 -3.38
N VAL A 55 -0.40 -5.38 -4.01
CA VAL A 55 0.72 -4.63 -3.46
C VAL A 55 0.29 -3.18 -3.30
N ARG A 56 0.41 -2.62 -2.10
CA ARG A 56 0.21 -1.18 -1.87
C ARG A 56 1.49 -0.46 -2.28
N THR A 57 1.36 0.58 -3.11
CA THR A 57 2.50 1.30 -3.73
C THR A 57 2.71 2.70 -3.18
N ASP A 58 1.85 3.16 -2.27
CA ASP A 58 1.88 4.46 -1.58
C ASP A 58 2.17 4.38 -0.07
#